data_AF-A0A6L7TM82-F1
#
_entry.id   AF-A0A6L7TM82-F1
#
_cell.length_a   1.000
_cell.length_b   1.000
_cell.length_c   1.000
_cell.angle_alpha   90.00
_cell.angle_beta   90.00
_cell.angle_gamma   90.00
#
_symmetry.space_group_name_H-M   'P 1'
#
loop_
_entity.id
_entity.type
_entity.pdbx_description
1 polymer ?
#
loop_
_entity_poly.entity_id
_entity_poly.type
_entity_poly.pdbx_seq_one_letter_code
_entity_poly.pdbx_strand_id
1 'polypeptide(L)'
;MRVRQLTWTEIDRLVDGLASRLPPGSRCWGVPRGGSVVAAMLRSKHGVIITADSSEATIAVDDLIDSGRTARMVKEKYNLNLEPLLVKDNSDWIVFPWEGTELAEDAENTVTRMLQQIGEDPNRPELEDTPRQVVQCWDDLFSGYRYAADDVADLLSSAAAAPAGVETESREGMFVISGIPFISTCENHLLPFFGSADVACLTAEGTNSLSLRGRVREGASPCLGNIPQVVDALARRLQTQQRLTEQICHALARSTEGAAVRLKGTFLCPMARGLETREAVMETSAFSGSFRPDQELQRRFLAQLP
;
A
#
# COMPACT_ATOMS: atom_id res chain seq x y z
N MET A 1 -8.57 -5.83 -4.10
CA MET A 1 -9.71 -4.92 -3.83
C MET A 1 -10.67 -5.06 -5.00
N ARG A 2 -11.94 -5.41 -4.80
CA ARG A 2 -12.90 -5.45 -5.93
C ARG A 2 -13.45 -4.05 -6.16
N VAL A 3 -13.65 -3.67 -7.41
CA VAL A 3 -14.28 -2.41 -7.79
C VAL A 3 -15.77 -2.66 -8.00
N ARG A 4 -16.63 -1.92 -7.31
CA ARG A 4 -18.09 -1.91 -7.50
C ARG A 4 -18.48 -0.59 -8.17
N GLN A 5 -18.88 -0.68 -9.43
CA GLN A 5 -19.48 0.45 -10.14
C GLN A 5 -20.97 0.53 -9.82
N LEU A 6 -21.42 1.67 -9.31
CA LEU A 6 -22.84 1.93 -9.09
C LEU A 6 -23.49 2.41 -10.40
N THR A 7 -24.73 2.01 -10.62
CA THR A 7 -25.54 2.48 -11.74
C THR A 7 -26.39 3.69 -11.33
N TRP A 8 -26.79 4.53 -12.29
CA TRP A 8 -27.75 5.63 -12.03
C TRP A 8 -29.06 5.13 -11.42
N THR A 9 -29.52 3.94 -11.80
CA THR A 9 -30.72 3.30 -11.22
C THR A 9 -30.54 2.97 -9.73
N GLU A 10 -29.35 2.53 -9.31
CA GLU A 10 -29.04 2.31 -7.90
C GLU A 10 -28.97 3.64 -7.14
N ILE A 11 -28.31 4.65 -7.70
CA ILE A 11 -28.26 6.00 -7.13
C ILE A 11 -29.67 6.54 -6.90
N ASP A 12 -30.56 6.42 -7.88
CA ASP A 12 -31.93 6.91 -7.75
C ASP A 12 -32.68 6.31 -6.56
N ARG A 13 -32.50 5.01 -6.30
CA ARG A 13 -33.10 4.33 -5.14
C ARG A 13 -32.45 4.78 -3.83
N LEU A 14 -31.13 4.98 -3.82
CA LEU A 14 -30.43 5.49 -2.64
C LEU A 14 -30.88 6.91 -2.31
N VAL A 15 -31.12 7.77 -3.31
CA VAL A 15 -31.63 9.13 -3.12
C VAL A 15 -33.03 9.09 -2.50
N ASP A 16 -33.89 8.15 -2.92
CA ASP A 16 -35.22 7.95 -2.30
C ASP A 16 -35.09 7.51 -0.83
N GLY A 17 -34.18 6.59 -0.56
CA GLY A 17 -33.86 6.15 0.80
C GLY A 17 -33.27 7.26 1.66
N LEU A 18 -32.47 8.15 1.11
CA LEU A 18 -31.93 9.31 1.81
C LEU A 18 -33.03 10.33 2.10
N ALA A 19 -33.83 10.70 1.11
CA ALA A 19 -34.92 11.67 1.26
C ALA A 19 -35.91 11.28 2.36
N SER A 20 -36.24 9.99 2.48
CA SER A 20 -37.16 9.50 3.52
C SER A 20 -36.61 9.60 4.95
N ARG A 21 -35.29 9.74 5.11
CA ARG A 21 -34.62 9.92 6.41
C ARG A 21 -34.40 11.38 6.79
N LEU A 22 -34.51 12.31 5.82
CA LEU A 22 -34.33 13.73 6.08
C LEU A 22 -35.51 14.31 6.86
N PRO A 23 -35.27 15.12 7.90
CA PRO A 23 -36.34 15.84 8.58
C PRO A 23 -37.13 16.73 7.59
N PRO A 24 -38.47 16.83 7.73
CA PRO A 24 -39.27 17.72 6.90
C PRO A 24 -38.79 19.18 6.97
N GLY A 25 -38.70 19.85 5.83
CA GLY A 25 -38.21 21.24 5.74
C GLY A 25 -36.70 21.39 5.89
N SER A 26 -35.93 20.29 5.81
CA SER A 26 -34.47 20.34 5.86
C SER A 26 -33.89 21.25 4.77
N ARG A 27 -32.93 22.09 5.17
CA ARG A 27 -32.06 22.87 4.29
C ARG A 27 -30.74 22.14 4.17
N CYS A 28 -30.50 21.53 3.03
CA CYS A 28 -29.34 20.68 2.79
C CYS A 28 -28.18 21.52 2.25
N TRP A 29 -27.00 21.30 2.79
CA TRP A 29 -25.74 21.69 2.17
C TRP A 29 -25.05 20.44 1.65
N GLY A 30 -24.79 20.42 0.34
CA GLY A 30 -24.02 19.34 -0.27
C GLY A 30 -22.54 19.57 0.01
N VAL A 31 -21.88 18.60 0.66
CA VAL A 31 -20.43 18.65 0.80
C VAL A 31 -19.81 18.78 -0.60
N PRO A 32 -18.80 19.65 -0.82
CA PRO A 32 -18.25 19.89 -2.16
C PRO A 32 -17.81 18.61 -2.87
N ARG A 33 -18.06 18.55 -4.18
CA ARG A 33 -17.91 17.36 -5.06
C ARG A 33 -19.10 16.40 -4.95
N GLY A 34 -18.92 15.23 -4.35
CA GLY A 34 -19.90 14.15 -4.28
C GLY A 34 -21.25 14.59 -3.70
N GLY A 35 -21.23 15.17 -2.49
CA GLY A 35 -22.41 15.70 -1.84
C GLY A 35 -23.16 16.79 -2.61
N SER A 36 -22.49 17.52 -3.51
CA SER A 36 -23.16 18.53 -4.36
C SER A 36 -24.07 17.88 -5.40
N VAL A 37 -23.67 16.74 -5.96
CA VAL A 37 -24.50 15.94 -6.86
C VAL A 37 -25.71 15.38 -6.11
N VAL A 38 -25.49 14.82 -4.92
CA VAL A 38 -26.56 14.29 -4.06
C VAL A 38 -27.58 15.37 -3.71
N ALA A 39 -27.12 16.55 -3.29
CA ALA A 39 -27.99 17.68 -2.96
C ALA A 39 -28.84 18.13 -4.17
N ALA A 40 -28.23 18.20 -5.36
CA ALA A 40 -28.93 18.54 -6.59
C ALA A 40 -30.01 17.50 -6.94
N MET A 41 -29.73 16.20 -6.79
CA MET A 41 -30.70 15.13 -7.02
C MET A 41 -31.84 15.15 -6.01
N LEU A 42 -31.56 15.37 -4.72
CA LEU A 42 -32.58 15.53 -3.67
C LEU A 42 -33.52 16.69 -3.96
N ARG A 43 -32.98 17.84 -4.41
CA ARG A 43 -33.80 18.97 -4.84
C ARG A 43 -34.67 18.62 -6.04
N SER A 44 -34.08 18.02 -7.08
CA SER A 44 -34.79 17.74 -8.32
C SER A 44 -35.91 16.72 -8.15
N LYS A 45 -35.70 15.71 -7.30
CA LYS A 45 -36.62 14.57 -7.16
C LYS A 45 -37.63 14.74 -6.02
N HIS A 46 -37.19 15.35 -4.92
CA HIS A 46 -37.97 15.43 -3.68
C HIS A 46 -38.25 16.86 -3.22
N GLY A 47 -37.82 17.88 -3.99
CA GLY A 47 -38.08 19.28 -3.66
C GLY A 47 -37.33 19.78 -2.43
N VAL A 48 -36.28 19.09 -2.00
CA VAL A 48 -35.48 19.46 -0.83
C VAL A 48 -34.81 20.82 -1.06
N ILE A 49 -34.81 21.68 -0.04
CA ILE A 49 -34.17 22.99 -0.10
C ILE A 49 -32.65 22.80 -0.04
N ILE A 50 -31.91 23.36 -0.99
CA ILE A 50 -30.45 23.36 -0.96
C ILE A 50 -29.92 24.75 -0.65
N THR A 51 -28.82 24.80 0.07
CA THR A 51 -28.11 26.02 0.47
C THR A 51 -26.70 26.00 -0.09
N ALA A 52 -26.20 27.15 -0.54
CA ALA A 52 -24.84 27.29 -1.02
C ALA A 52 -23.84 27.42 0.15
N ASP A 53 -24.27 28.02 1.26
CA ASP A 53 -23.49 28.18 2.47
C ASP A 53 -23.93 27.17 3.54
N SER A 54 -22.95 26.46 4.09
CA SER A 54 -23.10 25.60 5.27
C SER A 54 -23.74 26.29 6.48
N SER A 55 -23.59 27.61 6.64
CA SER A 55 -24.13 28.37 7.78
C SER A 55 -25.66 28.46 7.77
N GLU A 56 -26.28 28.32 6.59
CA GLU A 56 -27.73 28.36 6.41
C GLU A 56 -28.37 26.97 6.43
N ALA A 57 -27.56 25.91 6.48
CA ALA A 57 -28.03 24.54 6.41
C ALA A 57 -28.54 24.05 7.77
N THR A 58 -29.47 23.11 7.73
CA THR A 58 -29.85 22.30 8.91
C THR A 58 -29.20 20.92 8.89
N ILE A 59 -28.74 20.48 7.71
CA ILE A 59 -28.11 19.18 7.53
C ILE A 59 -27.11 19.24 6.37
N ALA A 60 -26.05 18.44 6.47
CA ALA A 60 -25.13 18.22 5.38
C ALA A 60 -25.43 16.89 4.71
N VAL A 61 -25.22 16.79 3.40
CA VAL A 61 -25.33 15.54 2.65
C VAL A 61 -24.04 15.25 1.90
N ASP A 62 -23.69 13.97 1.80
CA ASP A 62 -22.55 13.49 1.01
C ASP A 62 -22.93 12.25 0.19
N ASP A 63 -22.08 11.88 -0.76
CA ASP A 63 -22.23 10.62 -1.49
C ASP A 63 -21.79 9.40 -0.67
N LEU A 64 -20.70 9.51 0.08
CA LEU A 64 -20.12 8.37 0.79
C LEU A 64 -19.56 8.74 2.17
N ILE A 65 -19.93 7.96 3.19
CA ILE A 65 -19.11 7.84 4.40
C ILE A 65 -18.20 6.62 4.25
N ASP A 66 -16.89 6.89 4.18
CA ASP A 66 -15.82 5.88 4.25
C ASP A 66 -15.25 5.83 5.69
N SER A 67 -14.09 6.43 5.97
CA SER A 67 -13.47 6.48 7.31
C SER A 67 -14.20 7.33 8.37
N GLY A 68 -15.32 7.95 8.02
CA GLY A 68 -16.03 8.92 8.87
C GLY A 68 -15.29 10.23 9.12
N ARG A 69 -14.17 10.50 8.42
CA ARG A 69 -13.39 11.75 8.56
C ARG A 69 -14.19 12.98 8.16
N THR A 70 -14.89 12.91 7.02
CA THR A 70 -15.73 14.01 6.53
C THR A 70 -16.87 14.30 7.50
N ALA A 71 -17.57 13.27 8.00
CA ALA A 71 -18.63 13.43 8.99
C ALA A 71 -18.14 14.15 10.27
N ARG A 72 -16.97 13.77 10.79
CA ARG A 72 -16.34 14.44 11.95
C ARG A 72 -15.98 15.90 11.64
N MET A 73 -15.32 16.15 10.51
CA MET A 73 -14.98 17.51 10.09
C MET A 73 -16.24 18.39 9.96
N VAL A 74 -17.31 17.86 9.35
CA VAL A 74 -18.57 18.58 9.17
C VAL A 74 -19.19 18.92 10.53
N LYS A 75 -19.17 17.97 11.46
CA LYS A 75 -19.69 18.19 12.81
C LYS A 75 -18.87 19.21 13.60
N GLU A 76 -17.55 19.11 13.55
CA GLU A 76 -16.64 19.98 14.30
C GLU A 76 -16.62 21.41 13.75
N LYS A 77 -16.57 21.56 12.42
CA LYS A 77 -16.40 22.86 11.77
C LYS A 77 -17.72 23.60 11.53
N TYR A 78 -18.79 22.88 11.21
CA TYR A 78 -20.07 23.48 10.81
C TYR A 78 -21.22 23.15 11.76
N ASN A 79 -21.01 22.30 12.77
CA ASN A 79 -22.04 21.80 13.69
C ASN A 79 -23.26 21.15 13.00
N LEU A 80 -23.04 20.60 11.80
CA LEU A 80 -24.06 19.87 11.04
C LEU A 80 -23.90 18.36 11.24
N ASN A 81 -25.01 17.63 11.16
CA ASN A 81 -24.96 16.18 10.99
C ASN A 81 -24.84 15.88 9.48
N LEU A 82 -24.02 14.88 9.14
CA LEU A 82 -23.81 14.45 7.77
C LEU A 82 -24.65 13.21 7.47
N GLU A 83 -25.57 13.31 6.52
CA GLU A 83 -26.36 12.19 6.02
C GLU A 83 -25.83 11.74 4.66
N PRO A 84 -25.17 10.57 4.58
CA PRO A 84 -24.65 10.09 3.32
C PRO A 84 -25.70 9.37 2.49
N LEU A 85 -25.48 9.36 1.18
CA LEU A 85 -26.16 8.49 0.24
C LEU A 85 -25.81 7.02 0.50
N LEU A 86 -24.55 6.73 0.84
CA LEU A 86 -24.07 5.39 1.16
C LEU A 86 -23.07 5.39 2.32
N VAL A 87 -23.16 4.39 3.20
CA VAL A 87 -22.16 4.12 4.24
C VAL A 87 -21.38 2.88 3.82
N LYS A 88 -20.07 2.99 3.73
CA LYS A 88 -19.21 1.89 3.29
C LYS A 88 -19.09 0.83 4.39
N ASP A 89 -19.50 -0.39 4.09
CA ASP A 89 -19.48 -1.54 5.02
C ASP A 89 -18.35 -2.55 4.70
N ASN A 90 -17.76 -2.47 3.51
CA ASN A 90 -16.80 -3.44 2.96
C ASN A 90 -15.53 -2.77 2.41
N SER A 91 -14.51 -3.58 2.11
CA SER A 91 -13.24 -3.13 1.54
C SER A 91 -13.28 -2.88 0.02
N ASP A 92 -14.46 -2.94 -0.62
CA ASP A 92 -14.57 -2.73 -2.05
C ASP A 92 -14.43 -1.24 -2.42
N TRP A 93 -13.85 -0.95 -3.58
CA TRP A 93 -13.76 0.41 -4.12
C TRP A 93 -15.10 0.75 -4.79
N ILE A 94 -15.81 1.76 -4.30
CA ILE A 94 -17.09 2.17 -4.87
C ILE A 94 -16.81 3.28 -5.88
N VAL A 95 -17.34 3.13 -7.10
CA VAL A 95 -17.26 4.14 -8.15
C VAL A 95 -18.66 4.63 -8.45
N PHE A 96 -18.90 5.91 -8.25
CA PHE A 96 -20.17 6.56 -8.58
C PHE A 96 -20.27 6.87 -10.08
N PRO A 97 -21.49 6.91 -10.66
CA PRO A 97 -21.68 7.20 -12.08
C PRO A 97 -21.07 8.53 -12.56
N TRP A 98 -20.91 9.51 -11.66
CA TRP A 98 -20.33 10.83 -11.94
C TRP A 98 -18.80 10.89 -11.80
N GLU A 99 -18.14 9.82 -11.35
CA GLU A 99 -16.69 9.74 -11.21
C GLU A 99 -15.99 9.30 -12.51
N GLY A 100 -16.76 8.92 -13.54
CA GLY A 100 -16.22 8.46 -14.82
C GLY A 100 -15.71 7.01 -14.77
N THR A 101 -15.79 6.31 -15.90
CA THR A 101 -15.42 4.88 -16.00
C THR A 101 -13.92 4.63 -16.23
N GLU A 102 -13.12 5.69 -16.41
CA GLU A 102 -11.69 5.59 -16.72
C GLU A 102 -10.83 5.92 -15.49
N LEU A 103 -10.64 4.92 -14.62
CA LEU A 103 -9.79 5.01 -13.42
C LEU A 103 -8.35 5.48 -13.72
N ALA A 104 -7.87 5.27 -14.95
CA ALA A 104 -6.56 5.76 -15.40
C ALA A 104 -6.55 7.29 -15.57
N GLU A 105 -7.61 7.86 -16.15
CA GLU A 105 -7.77 9.32 -16.25
C GLU A 105 -7.91 9.95 -14.86
N ASP A 106 -8.56 9.29 -13.89
CA ASP A 106 -8.71 9.83 -12.53
C ASP A 106 -7.38 9.87 -11.75
N ALA A 107 -6.52 8.86 -11.91
CA ALA A 107 -5.21 8.82 -11.27
C ALA A 107 -4.27 9.91 -11.83
N GLU A 108 -4.20 10.04 -13.16
CA GLU A 108 -3.40 11.09 -13.80
C GLU A 108 -3.96 12.48 -13.46
N ASN A 109 -5.29 12.67 -13.50
CA ASN A 109 -5.93 13.91 -13.07
C ASN A 109 -5.64 14.24 -11.60
N THR A 110 -5.52 13.23 -10.73
CA THR A 110 -5.13 13.43 -9.34
C THR A 110 -3.69 13.95 -9.25
N VAL A 111 -2.76 13.42 -10.02
CA VAL A 111 -1.38 13.95 -10.10
C VAL A 111 -1.37 15.38 -10.65
N THR A 112 -2.13 15.67 -11.72
CA THR A 112 -2.32 17.03 -12.24
C THR A 112 -2.81 17.99 -11.17
N ARG A 113 -3.80 17.58 -10.37
CA ARG A 113 -4.29 18.37 -9.24
C ARG A 113 -3.21 18.56 -8.16
N MET A 114 -2.39 17.54 -7.87
CA MET A 114 -1.26 17.69 -6.95
C MET A 114 -0.29 18.76 -7.44
N LEU A 115 0.06 18.76 -8.73
CA LEU A 115 0.92 19.79 -9.34
C LEU A 115 0.32 21.20 -9.16
N GLN A 116 -0.98 21.36 -9.45
CA GLN A 116 -1.67 22.64 -9.25
C GLN A 116 -1.66 23.09 -7.78
N GLN A 117 -1.84 22.16 -6.83
CA GLN A 117 -1.85 22.48 -5.40
C GLN A 117 -0.50 22.93 -4.86
N ILE A 118 0.62 22.47 -5.45
CA ILE A 118 1.96 22.95 -5.09
C ILE A 118 2.37 24.22 -5.84
N GLY A 119 1.48 24.77 -6.67
CA GLY A 119 1.68 26.02 -7.42
C GLY A 119 2.38 25.86 -8.77
N GLU A 120 2.48 24.63 -9.30
CA GLU A 120 3.03 24.38 -10.63
C GLU A 120 1.99 24.56 -11.74
N ASP A 121 2.46 24.87 -12.96
CA ASP A 121 1.64 24.86 -14.18
C ASP A 121 1.75 23.50 -14.88
N PRO A 122 0.71 22.63 -14.83
CA PRO A 122 0.76 21.32 -15.47
C PRO A 122 0.85 21.38 -16.99
N ASN A 123 0.55 22.52 -17.62
CA ASN A 123 0.55 22.67 -19.07
C ASN A 123 1.92 23.08 -19.63
N ARG A 124 2.94 23.29 -18.78
CA ARG A 124 4.29 23.57 -19.28
C ARG A 124 4.86 22.33 -19.99
N PRO A 125 5.65 22.48 -21.06
CA PRO A 125 6.11 21.35 -21.88
C PRO A 125 6.82 20.24 -21.08
N GLU A 126 7.53 20.59 -20.00
CA GLU A 126 8.27 19.62 -19.19
C GLU A 126 7.38 18.78 -18.26
N LEU A 127 6.15 19.24 -17.96
CA LEU A 127 5.22 18.56 -17.05
C LEU A 127 4.04 17.90 -17.75
N GLU A 128 3.83 18.15 -19.04
CA GLU A 128 2.69 17.63 -19.81
C GLU A 128 2.53 16.11 -19.65
N ASP A 129 3.64 15.37 -19.71
CA ASP A 129 3.69 13.91 -19.55
C ASP A 129 3.85 13.44 -18.09
N THR A 130 4.08 14.34 -17.13
CA THR A 130 4.38 13.99 -15.73
C THR A 130 3.26 13.17 -15.07
N PRO A 131 1.96 13.52 -15.21
CA PRO A 131 0.88 12.72 -14.64
C PRO A 131 0.93 11.24 -15.05
N ARG A 132 1.04 10.99 -16.36
CA ARG A 132 1.16 9.65 -16.92
C ARG A 132 2.40 8.92 -16.41
N GLN A 133 3.56 9.58 -16.38
CA GLN A 133 4.80 8.98 -15.91
C GLN A 133 4.72 8.59 -14.42
N VAL A 134 4.15 9.45 -13.58
CA VAL A 134 3.97 9.16 -12.15
C VAL A 134 3.08 7.94 -11.94
N VAL A 135 1.95 7.86 -12.64
CA VAL A 135 1.02 6.72 -12.57
C VAL A 135 1.69 5.44 -13.08
N GLN A 136 2.43 5.51 -14.17
CA GLN A 136 3.18 4.36 -14.69
C GLN A 136 4.24 3.87 -13.69
N CYS A 137 4.93 4.75 -12.97
CA CYS A 137 5.89 4.34 -11.95
C CYS A 137 5.24 3.57 -10.78
N TRP A 138 3.94 3.76 -10.51
CA TRP A 138 3.24 3.02 -9.46
C TRP A 138 3.16 1.52 -9.75
N ASP A 139 3.12 1.11 -11.01
CA ASP A 139 3.12 -0.30 -11.38
C ASP A 139 4.37 -1.03 -10.89
N ASP A 140 5.52 -0.36 -10.93
CA ASP A 140 6.80 -0.90 -10.46
C ASP A 140 6.96 -0.74 -8.95
N LEU A 141 6.71 0.47 -8.42
CA LEU A 141 6.89 0.78 -6.99
C LEU A 141 5.96 -0.04 -6.09
N PHE A 142 4.79 -0.41 -6.59
CA PHE A 142 3.74 -1.12 -5.85
C PHE A 142 3.43 -2.50 -6.44
N SER A 143 4.28 -3.01 -7.33
CA SER A 143 4.19 -4.35 -7.93
C SER A 143 4.07 -5.47 -6.88
N GLY A 144 4.60 -5.25 -5.67
CA GLY A 144 4.55 -6.18 -4.56
C GLY A 144 3.14 -6.55 -4.10
N TYR A 145 2.13 -5.69 -4.33
CA TYR A 145 0.73 -6.01 -3.99
C TYR A 145 0.09 -7.02 -4.94
N ARG A 146 0.73 -7.35 -6.07
CA ARG A 146 0.26 -8.40 -6.99
C ARG A 146 0.44 -9.80 -6.40
N TYR A 147 1.27 -9.93 -5.37
CA TYR A 147 1.43 -11.13 -4.57
C TYR A 147 0.61 -10.99 -3.29
N ALA A 148 -0.27 -11.95 -2.96
CA ALA A 148 -0.80 -11.99 -1.61
C ALA A 148 0.38 -12.17 -0.64
N ALA A 149 0.35 -11.52 0.53
CA ALA A 149 1.47 -11.59 1.48
C ALA A 149 1.83 -13.04 1.87
N ASP A 150 0.82 -13.91 1.91
CA ASP A 150 0.98 -15.33 2.22
C ASP A 150 1.58 -16.15 1.08
N ASP A 151 1.40 -15.71 -0.17
CA ASP A 151 1.89 -16.40 -1.38
C ASP A 151 3.34 -16.02 -1.71
N VAL A 152 3.90 -15.00 -1.06
CA VAL A 152 5.30 -14.59 -1.28
C VAL A 152 6.26 -15.73 -0.93
N ALA A 153 5.91 -16.59 0.03
CA ALA A 153 6.69 -17.78 0.35
C ALA A 153 6.78 -18.76 -0.84
N ASP A 154 5.78 -18.78 -1.74
CA ASP A 154 5.77 -19.67 -2.90
C ASP A 154 6.82 -19.29 -3.95
N LEU A 155 7.37 -18.06 -3.89
CA LEU A 155 8.53 -17.67 -4.68
C LEU A 155 9.74 -18.58 -4.39
N LEU A 156 9.86 -19.07 -3.15
CA LEU A 156 10.91 -20.01 -2.73
C LEU A 156 10.68 -21.41 -3.32
N SER A 157 9.42 -21.83 -3.48
CA SER A 157 9.01 -23.17 -3.92
C SER A 157 9.30 -23.49 -5.39
N SER A 158 9.63 -22.49 -6.21
CA SER A 158 9.94 -22.67 -7.64
C SER A 158 11.33 -23.28 -7.93
N ALA A 159 12.13 -23.53 -6.88
CA ALA A 159 13.38 -24.25 -7.00
C ALA A 159 13.10 -25.72 -7.37
N ALA A 160 13.31 -26.07 -8.64
CA ALA A 160 13.26 -27.45 -9.10
C ALA A 160 14.14 -28.32 -8.19
N ALA A 161 13.55 -29.41 -7.68
CA ALA A 161 14.28 -30.44 -6.95
C ALA A 161 15.55 -30.79 -7.74
N ALA A 162 16.70 -30.77 -7.06
CA ALA A 162 17.94 -31.23 -7.66
C ALA A 162 17.72 -32.65 -8.24
N PRO A 163 18.34 -32.98 -9.39
CA PRO A 163 18.24 -34.31 -9.95
C PRO A 163 18.65 -35.34 -8.89
N ALA A 164 17.81 -36.37 -8.72
CA ALA A 164 18.06 -37.46 -7.80
C ALA A 164 19.45 -38.08 -8.11
N GLY A 165 20.37 -38.01 -7.15
CA GLY A 165 21.72 -38.58 -7.27
C GLY A 165 22.89 -37.65 -6.95
N VAL A 166 22.65 -36.39 -6.55
CA VAL A 166 23.72 -35.56 -5.96
C VAL A 166 23.73 -35.79 -4.45
N GLU A 167 24.63 -36.63 -3.96
CA GLU A 167 24.92 -36.74 -2.53
C GLU A 167 25.56 -35.42 -2.07
N THR A 168 24.77 -34.56 -1.43
CA THR A 168 25.30 -33.41 -0.68
C THR A 168 25.53 -33.83 0.75
N GLU A 169 26.75 -33.64 1.26
CA GLU A 169 27.09 -33.85 2.65
C GLU A 169 26.06 -33.15 3.56
N SER A 170 25.39 -33.94 4.38
CA SER A 170 24.46 -33.50 5.42
C SER A 170 25.20 -32.60 6.41
N ARG A 171 25.03 -31.29 6.28
CA ARG A 171 25.40 -30.33 7.31
C ARG A 171 24.19 -29.49 7.66
N GLU A 172 23.69 -29.68 8.88
CA GLU A 172 22.98 -28.64 9.61
C GLU A 172 23.82 -27.35 9.52
N GLY A 173 23.27 -26.32 8.88
CA GLY A 173 24.05 -25.14 8.53
C GLY A 173 23.20 -23.89 8.44
N MET A 174 23.62 -22.87 9.18
CA MET A 174 23.15 -21.50 8.95
C MET A 174 23.85 -20.95 7.72
N PHE A 175 23.09 -20.59 6.69
CA PHE A 175 23.62 -19.84 5.56
C PHE A 175 23.20 -18.36 5.68
N VAL A 176 24.06 -17.45 5.24
CA VAL A 176 23.85 -16.00 5.33
C VAL A 176 24.03 -15.38 3.95
N ILE A 177 23.08 -14.53 3.54
CA ILE A 177 23.16 -13.67 2.36
C ILE A 177 23.09 -12.24 2.85
N SER A 178 24.17 -11.50 2.64
CA SER A 178 24.30 -10.11 3.08
C SER A 178 24.27 -9.13 1.91
N GLY A 179 23.84 -7.90 2.19
CA GLY A 179 23.90 -6.82 1.21
C GLY A 179 22.87 -6.90 0.09
N ILE A 180 21.72 -7.55 0.28
CA ILE A 180 20.64 -7.60 -0.71
C ILE A 180 20.04 -6.18 -0.83
N PRO A 181 20.18 -5.48 -1.96
CA PRO A 181 19.67 -4.13 -2.09
C PRO A 181 18.13 -4.14 -2.10
N PHE A 182 17.52 -3.15 -1.45
CA PHE A 182 16.08 -2.93 -1.52
C PHE A 182 15.75 -1.44 -1.64
N ILE A 183 14.62 -1.15 -2.29
CA ILE A 183 13.98 0.17 -2.32
C ILE A 183 12.52 -0.05 -1.94
N SER A 184 12.00 0.81 -1.07
CA SER A 184 10.60 0.79 -0.63
C SER A 184 10.06 2.20 -0.49
N THR A 185 8.76 2.33 -0.25
CA THR A 185 8.07 3.62 -0.16
C THR A 185 7.49 3.78 1.25
N CYS A 186 7.84 4.87 1.94
CA CYS A 186 7.36 5.13 3.29
C CYS A 186 5.86 5.44 3.27
N GLU A 187 5.06 4.67 4.01
CA GLU A 187 3.60 4.82 4.04
C GLU A 187 3.12 6.16 4.60
N ASN A 188 3.94 6.83 5.41
CA ASN A 188 3.57 8.09 6.07
C ASN A 188 3.70 9.32 5.17
N HIS A 189 4.58 9.25 4.16
CA HIS A 189 4.95 10.43 3.36
C HIS A 189 5.05 10.15 1.85
N LEU A 190 4.87 8.90 1.43
CA LEU A 190 5.05 8.45 0.05
C LEU A 190 6.45 8.76 -0.53
N LEU A 191 7.44 8.92 0.35
CA LEU A 191 8.83 9.15 -0.04
C LEU A 191 9.65 7.85 0.06
N PRO A 192 10.62 7.63 -0.85
CA PRO A 192 11.45 6.44 -0.82
C PRO A 192 12.28 6.28 0.46
N PHE A 193 12.49 5.02 0.84
CA PHE A 193 13.58 4.60 1.71
C PHE A 193 14.25 3.36 1.11
N PHE A 194 15.55 3.24 1.28
CA PHE A 194 16.34 2.22 0.60
C PHE A 194 17.56 1.82 1.43
N GLY A 195 18.14 0.68 1.10
CA GLY A 195 19.32 0.19 1.78
C GLY A 195 19.58 -1.28 1.48
N SER A 196 20.04 -2.02 2.50
CA SER A 196 20.43 -3.42 2.35
C SER A 196 19.75 -4.33 3.37
N ALA A 197 19.37 -5.52 2.91
CA ALA A 197 18.90 -6.61 3.72
C ALA A 197 20.00 -7.67 3.88
N ASP A 198 20.20 -8.11 5.12
CA ASP A 198 20.98 -9.29 5.46
C ASP A 198 20.02 -10.36 5.97
N VAL A 199 20.15 -11.57 5.44
CA VAL A 199 19.23 -12.67 5.70
C VAL A 199 20.02 -13.91 6.05
N ALA A 200 19.60 -14.63 7.08
CA ALA A 200 20.06 -15.98 7.36
C ALA A 200 18.88 -16.93 7.47
N CYS A 201 19.03 -18.17 6.98
CA CYS A 201 18.07 -19.23 7.28
C CYS A 201 18.78 -20.54 7.67
N LEU A 202 18.00 -21.42 8.28
CA LEU A 202 18.39 -22.78 8.63
C LEU A 202 17.66 -23.77 7.71
N THR A 203 18.41 -24.69 7.10
CA THR A 203 17.87 -25.74 6.24
C THR A 203 17.69 -27.04 7.04
N ALA A 204 16.58 -27.75 6.82
CA ALA A 204 16.37 -29.08 7.38
C ALA A 204 17.29 -30.13 6.70
N GLU A 205 17.66 -31.18 7.44
CA GLU A 205 18.43 -32.31 6.91
C GLU A 205 17.80 -32.88 5.62
N GLY A 206 18.63 -33.16 4.60
CA GLY A 206 18.19 -33.72 3.33
C GLY A 206 17.44 -32.76 2.39
N THR A 207 17.25 -31.50 2.79
CA THR A 207 16.67 -30.48 1.90
C THR A 207 17.79 -29.83 1.11
N ASN A 208 17.80 -30.06 -0.21
CA ASN A 208 18.78 -29.51 -1.12
C ASN A 208 18.96 -28.00 -0.86
N SER A 209 20.23 -27.59 -0.77
CA SER A 209 20.69 -26.19 -0.85
C SER A 209 19.68 -25.36 -1.65
N LEU A 210 19.01 -24.41 -0.98
CA LEU A 210 18.10 -23.44 -1.58
C LEU A 210 18.67 -23.06 -2.93
N SER A 211 18.07 -23.63 -4.00
CA SER A 211 18.68 -23.57 -5.32
C SER A 211 18.69 -22.12 -5.73
N LEU A 212 19.86 -21.48 -5.62
CA LEU A 212 20.10 -20.07 -5.99
C LEU A 212 19.94 -19.84 -7.51
N ARG A 213 19.49 -20.86 -8.26
CA ARG A 213 19.11 -20.80 -9.67
C ARG A 213 17.59 -20.96 -9.84
N GLY A 214 16.84 -19.96 -9.42
CA GLY A 214 15.45 -19.78 -9.87
C GLY A 214 15.42 -19.35 -11.34
N ARG A 215 14.34 -19.70 -12.07
CA ARG A 215 14.11 -19.17 -13.43
C ARG A 215 14.05 -17.64 -13.35
N VAL A 216 15.02 -17.02 -14.01
CA VAL A 216 15.07 -15.58 -14.26
C VAL A 216 13.82 -15.19 -15.04
N ARG A 217 12.94 -14.35 -14.49
CA ARG A 217 11.97 -13.62 -15.33
C ARG A 217 12.78 -12.67 -16.21
N GLU A 218 12.37 -12.50 -17.47
CA GLU A 218 12.94 -11.45 -18.32
C GLU A 218 12.89 -10.11 -17.58
N GLY A 219 14.06 -9.48 -17.38
CA GLY A 219 14.22 -8.25 -16.61
C GLY A 219 14.73 -8.40 -15.16
N ALA A 220 14.81 -9.62 -14.61
CA ALA A 220 15.36 -9.86 -13.27
C ALA A 220 16.88 -10.11 -13.31
N SER A 221 17.62 -9.64 -12.29
CA SER A 221 19.06 -9.86 -12.16
C SER A 221 19.38 -11.37 -12.04
N PRO A 222 20.16 -11.97 -12.97
CA PRO A 222 20.35 -13.42 -13.07
C PRO A 222 21.12 -14.10 -11.93
N CYS A 223 21.58 -13.35 -10.93
CA CYS A 223 22.70 -13.78 -10.07
C CYS A 223 22.35 -14.12 -8.62
N LEU A 224 21.13 -13.84 -8.12
CA LEU A 224 20.84 -14.03 -6.69
C LEU A 224 19.45 -14.65 -6.42
N GLY A 225 19.28 -15.97 -6.62
CA GLY A 225 18.25 -16.82 -6.00
C GLY A 225 16.79 -16.31 -5.81
N ASN A 226 16.03 -17.03 -4.98
CA ASN A 226 14.62 -16.71 -4.70
C ASN A 226 14.46 -15.76 -3.48
N ILE A 227 15.47 -15.63 -2.60
CA ILE A 227 15.41 -14.78 -1.40
C ILE A 227 15.36 -13.28 -1.73
N PRO A 228 16.22 -12.74 -2.62
CA PRO A 228 16.09 -11.35 -3.07
C PRO A 228 14.74 -11.03 -3.72
N GLN A 229 14.10 -12.01 -4.36
CA GLN A 229 12.75 -11.83 -4.91
C GLN A 229 11.71 -11.67 -3.80
N VAL A 230 11.84 -12.41 -2.69
CA VAL A 230 11.00 -12.22 -1.49
C VAL A 230 11.21 -10.82 -0.91
N VAL A 231 12.47 -10.39 -0.78
CA VAL A 231 12.80 -9.03 -0.30
C VAL A 231 12.19 -7.96 -1.20
N ASP A 232 12.40 -8.04 -2.52
CA ASP A 232 11.86 -7.06 -3.47
C ASP A 232 10.32 -7.08 -3.48
N ALA A 233 9.67 -8.25 -3.55
CA ALA A 233 8.21 -8.36 -3.55
C ALA A 233 7.55 -7.72 -2.31
N LEU A 234 8.19 -7.79 -1.14
CA LEU A 234 7.70 -7.15 0.09
C LEU A 234 8.10 -5.67 0.17
N ALA A 235 9.26 -5.30 -0.38
CA ALA A 235 9.74 -3.92 -0.42
C ALA A 235 8.95 -3.04 -1.41
N ARG A 236 8.45 -3.59 -2.52
CA ARG A 236 7.60 -2.92 -3.53
C ARG A 236 6.16 -2.68 -3.04
N ARG A 237 6.02 -2.06 -1.87
CA ARG A 237 4.77 -1.72 -1.18
C ARG A 237 4.96 -0.42 -0.40
N LEU A 238 3.85 0.13 0.13
CA LEU A 238 3.91 1.11 1.21
C LEU A 238 4.28 0.41 2.52
N GLN A 239 5.34 0.89 3.17
CA GLN A 239 5.95 0.20 4.30
C GLN A 239 6.42 1.12 5.42
N THR A 240 6.58 0.52 6.60
CA THR A 240 7.57 0.90 7.60
C THR A 240 8.71 -0.13 7.58
N GLN A 241 9.95 0.26 7.91
CA GLN A 241 11.07 -0.68 7.88
C GLN A 241 10.93 -1.80 8.91
N GLN A 242 10.31 -1.53 10.07
CA GLN A 242 10.00 -2.55 11.06
C GLN A 242 9.10 -3.63 10.46
N ARG A 243 7.99 -3.23 9.83
CA ARG A 243 7.03 -4.15 9.20
C ARG A 243 7.67 -4.93 8.06
N LEU A 244 8.45 -4.26 7.21
CA LEU A 244 9.18 -4.92 6.12
C LEU A 244 10.12 -6.00 6.66
N THR A 245 10.88 -5.70 7.73
CA THR A 245 11.82 -6.65 8.35
C THR A 245 11.10 -7.90 8.87
N GLU A 246 9.98 -7.70 9.58
CA GLU A 246 9.17 -8.79 10.11
C GLU A 246 8.55 -9.63 8.99
N GLN A 247 7.97 -8.99 7.97
CA GLN A 247 7.35 -9.68 6.83
C GLN A 247 8.34 -10.56 6.08
N ILE A 248 9.56 -10.06 5.81
CA ILE A 248 10.61 -10.85 5.15
C ILE A 248 10.97 -12.05 6.02
N CYS A 249 11.22 -11.82 7.32
CA CYS A 249 11.58 -12.88 8.25
C CYS A 249 10.50 -13.97 8.35
N HIS A 250 9.23 -13.55 8.45
CA HIS A 250 8.11 -14.47 8.53
C HIS A 250 7.88 -15.25 7.23
N ALA A 251 8.03 -14.61 6.07
CA ALA A 251 7.88 -15.26 4.77
C ALA A 251 8.96 -16.35 4.57
N LEU A 252 10.21 -16.06 4.93
CA LEU A 252 11.31 -17.02 4.83
C LEU A 252 11.16 -18.20 5.80
N ALA A 253 10.67 -17.93 7.02
CA ALA A 253 10.45 -18.96 8.03
C ALA A 253 9.32 -19.95 7.67
N ARG A 254 8.50 -19.68 6.65
CA ARG A 254 7.48 -20.64 6.17
C ARG A 254 8.08 -21.81 5.41
N SER A 255 9.28 -21.65 4.87
CA SER A 255 9.95 -22.65 4.03
C SER A 255 11.31 -23.08 4.61
N THR A 256 11.61 -22.69 5.85
CA THR A 256 12.88 -22.95 6.55
C THR A 256 12.62 -23.27 8.02
N GLU A 257 13.57 -23.86 8.73
CA GLU A 257 13.42 -24.15 10.17
C GLU A 257 13.53 -22.89 11.04
N GLY A 258 14.15 -21.86 10.50
CA GLY A 258 14.28 -20.56 11.13
C GLY A 258 14.89 -19.56 10.18
N ALA A 259 14.55 -18.30 10.39
CA ALA A 259 15.09 -17.18 9.63
C ALA A 259 15.50 -16.04 10.57
N ALA A 260 16.55 -15.32 10.19
CA ALA A 260 16.98 -14.07 10.78
C ALA A 260 17.11 -13.03 9.67
N VAL A 261 16.62 -11.82 9.92
CA VAL A 261 16.69 -10.72 8.95
C VAL A 261 17.17 -9.49 9.67
N ARG A 262 18.10 -8.76 9.06
CA ARG A 262 18.44 -7.38 9.42
C ARG A 262 18.25 -6.48 8.21
N LEU A 263 17.58 -5.35 8.37
CA LEU A 263 17.57 -4.27 7.39
C LEU A 263 18.39 -3.10 7.91
N LYS A 264 19.26 -2.56 7.05
CA LYS A 264 19.92 -1.26 7.18
C LYS A 264 19.30 -0.33 6.16
N GLY A 265 18.66 0.76 6.58
CA GLY A 265 17.91 1.65 5.69
C GLY A 265 18.18 3.13 5.91
N THR A 266 18.10 3.88 4.82
CA THR A 266 18.16 5.34 4.76
C THR A 266 16.82 5.87 4.25
N PHE A 267 16.30 6.93 4.85
CA PHE A 267 14.95 7.44 4.56
C PHE A 267 14.98 8.85 4.01
N LEU A 268 14.35 9.06 2.85
CA LEU A 268 14.22 10.41 2.30
C LEU A 268 13.25 11.28 3.11
N CYS A 269 12.31 10.69 3.87
CA CYS A 269 11.34 11.43 4.69
C CYS A 269 11.98 12.46 5.63
N PRO A 270 12.92 12.09 6.53
CA PRO A 270 13.64 13.06 7.35
C PRO A 270 14.68 13.85 6.53
N MET A 271 15.41 13.21 5.61
CA MET A 271 16.52 13.85 4.89
C MET A 271 16.08 15.03 4.02
N ALA A 272 14.94 14.90 3.35
CA ALA A 272 14.41 15.92 2.44
C ALA A 272 13.63 17.02 3.18
N ARG A 273 13.33 16.84 4.48
CA ARG A 273 12.41 17.72 5.22
C ARG A 273 12.87 17.98 6.65
N GLY A 274 13.46 19.16 6.87
CA GLY A 274 13.55 19.84 8.18
C GLY A 274 14.41 19.19 9.27
N LEU A 275 14.78 17.92 9.13
CA LEU A 275 15.74 17.24 9.99
C LEU A 275 16.95 16.93 9.12
N GLU A 276 17.98 17.78 9.17
CA GLU A 276 19.21 17.65 8.38
C GLU A 276 20.10 16.46 8.81
N THR A 277 19.50 15.36 9.27
CA THR A 277 20.18 14.09 9.54
C THR A 277 20.47 13.37 8.22
N ARG A 278 21.36 13.94 7.42
CA ARG A 278 21.79 13.41 6.11
C ARG A 278 22.51 12.06 6.21
N GLU A 279 22.92 11.66 7.40
CA GLU A 279 23.73 10.46 7.67
C GLU A 279 23.03 9.42 8.56
N ALA A 280 21.77 9.65 8.96
CA ALA A 280 21.08 8.72 9.85
C ALA A 280 20.71 7.42 9.12
N VAL A 281 21.28 6.31 9.60
CA VAL A 281 20.94 4.95 9.19
C VAL A 281 20.09 4.31 10.29
N MET A 282 18.97 3.70 9.90
CA MET A 282 18.13 2.93 10.80
C MET A 282 18.39 1.43 10.59
N GLU A 283 18.63 0.73 11.69
CA GLU A 283 18.73 -0.74 11.69
C GLU A 283 17.52 -1.36 12.36
N THR A 284 17.00 -2.43 11.76
CA THR A 284 15.92 -3.26 12.32
C THR A 284 16.29 -4.72 12.13
N SER A 285 15.90 -5.56 13.09
CA SER A 285 16.14 -7.00 13.02
C SER A 285 14.89 -7.79 13.44
N ALA A 286 14.66 -8.93 12.79
CA ALA A 286 13.60 -9.87 13.15
C ALA A 286 14.12 -11.31 13.11
N PHE A 287 13.63 -12.14 14.03
CA PHE A 287 14.02 -13.54 14.20
C PHE A 287 12.78 -14.43 14.28
N SER A 288 12.80 -15.55 13.57
CA SER A 288 11.69 -16.50 13.50
C SER A 288 12.18 -17.95 13.46
N GLY A 289 11.29 -18.90 13.77
CA GLY A 289 11.62 -20.32 13.93
C GLY A 289 12.72 -20.54 14.98
N SER A 290 13.70 -21.39 14.68
CA SER A 290 14.80 -21.74 15.60
C SER A 290 15.66 -20.56 16.03
N PHE A 291 15.72 -19.46 15.27
CA PHE A 291 16.42 -18.24 15.70
C PHE A 291 15.73 -17.51 16.85
N ARG A 292 14.41 -17.63 16.99
CA ARG A 292 13.65 -16.83 17.97
C ARG A 292 13.97 -17.19 19.44
N PRO A 293 14.03 -18.47 19.84
CA PRO A 293 14.41 -18.83 21.22
C PRO A 293 15.93 -18.92 21.44
N ASP A 294 16.74 -19.05 20.39
CA ASP A 294 18.18 -19.32 20.51
C ASP A 294 19.04 -18.05 20.39
N GLN A 295 19.51 -17.54 21.53
CA GLN A 295 20.36 -16.36 21.60
C GLN A 295 21.75 -16.56 20.95
N GLU A 296 22.28 -17.79 20.94
CA GLU A 296 23.57 -18.06 20.33
C GLU A 296 23.48 -18.03 18.81
N LEU A 297 22.39 -18.54 18.22
CA LEU A 297 22.13 -18.39 16.80
C LEU A 297 21.97 -16.92 16.39
N GLN A 298 21.24 -16.11 17.19
CA GLN A 298 21.12 -14.67 16.95
C GLN A 298 22.48 -13.97 16.99
N ARG A 299 23.31 -14.28 18.00
CA ARG A 299 24.66 -13.72 18.15
C ARG A 299 25.56 -14.11 16.98
N ARG A 300 25.54 -15.38 16.57
CA ARG A 300 26.32 -15.88 15.43
C ARG A 300 25.92 -15.24 14.10
N PHE A 301 24.63 -14.95 13.90
CA PHE A 301 24.16 -14.21 12.73
C PHE A 301 24.70 -12.78 12.75
N LEU A 302 24.44 -12.03 13.83
CA LEU A 302 24.84 -10.63 13.94
C LEU A 302 26.35 -10.43 13.85
N ALA A 303 27.15 -11.37 14.37
CA ALA A 303 28.61 -11.32 14.29
C ALA A 303 29.19 -11.56 12.88
N GLN A 304 28.40 -12.10 11.94
CA GLN A 304 28.82 -12.29 10.54
C GLN A 304 28.49 -11.10 9.66
N LEU A 305 27.76 -10.12 10.17
CA LEU A 305 27.33 -8.96 9.40
C LEU A 305 28.41 -7.87 9.40
N PRO A 306 28.55 -7.12 8.30
CA PRO A 306 29.37 -5.91 8.25
C PRO A 306 28.71 -4.76 9.03
#